data_AF-A8NAJ9-F1
#
_entry.id   AF-A8NAJ9-F1
#
_cell.length_a   1.000
_cell.length_b   1.000
_cell.length_c   1.000
_cell.angle_alpha   90.00
_cell.angle_beta   90.00
_cell.angle_gamma   90.00
#
_symmetry.space_group_name_H-M   'P 1'
#
loop_
_entity.id
_entity.type
_entity.pdbx_description
1 polymer ?
#
loop_
_entity_poly.entity_id
_entity_poly.type
_entity_poly.pdbx_seq_one_letter_code
_entity_poly.pdbx_strand_id
1 'polypeptide(L)'
;MSTDNKSNRSCRMWKELLPPPSRAAAVSLTNSTTPHIYNLRTLAYLQPSAAHRSVRKSSPSLPAPSPNPPLHAHCHRQAHIQSWQDTMAKVAGICAKTSAPAVLDGPLNELEKQTEYAVLAAIDGFQSLFRKSADEECYQIAPYVYHRPRLVLEFVSGKQSFPSILL
;
A
#
# COMPACT_ATOMS: atom_id res chain seq x y z
N MET A 1 -38.93 20.49 13.21
CA MET A 1 -37.66 21.24 13.15
C MET A 1 -36.63 20.34 12.51
N SER A 2 -36.28 20.61 11.25
CA SER A 2 -35.32 19.82 10.46
C SER A 2 -34.09 20.69 10.24
N THR A 3 -33.00 20.33 10.90
CA THR A 3 -31.69 20.99 10.75
C THR A 3 -30.63 19.91 10.75
N ASP A 4 -30.28 19.37 9.58
CA ASP A 4 -28.96 18.75 9.34
C ASP A 4 -28.81 18.30 7.89
N ASN A 5 -28.66 19.25 6.96
CA ASN A 5 -28.39 18.91 5.55
C ASN A 5 -27.39 19.87 4.87
N LYS A 6 -26.66 20.67 5.66
CA LYS A 6 -25.66 21.62 5.14
C LYS A 6 -24.23 21.06 5.16
N SER A 7 -23.87 20.21 6.13
CA SER A 7 -22.54 19.58 6.20
C SER A 7 -22.28 18.65 4.99
N ASN A 8 -23.27 17.84 4.61
CA ASN A 8 -23.12 16.85 3.52
C ASN A 8 -22.90 17.43 2.11
N ARG A 9 -23.11 18.74 1.89
CA ARG A 9 -22.94 19.37 0.56
C ARG A 9 -21.52 19.93 0.35
N SER A 10 -20.87 20.42 1.41
CA SER A 10 -19.53 21.02 1.30
C SER A 10 -18.46 19.99 0.95
N CYS A 11 -18.62 18.76 1.48
CA CYS A 11 -17.73 17.63 1.27
C CYS A 11 -17.67 17.12 -0.19
N ARG A 12 -18.71 17.36 -1.00
CA ARG A 12 -18.69 17.02 -2.44
C ARG A 12 -17.94 18.06 -3.27
N MET A 13 -17.92 19.32 -2.83
CA MET A 13 -17.47 20.44 -3.65
C MET A 13 -15.95 20.46 -3.86
N TRP A 14 -15.19 19.97 -2.88
CA TRP A 14 -13.73 19.85 -2.98
C TRP A 14 -13.23 18.61 -3.74
N LYS A 15 -14.09 17.62 -3.98
CA LYS A 15 -13.76 16.47 -4.86
C LYS A 15 -13.56 16.89 -6.32
N GLU A 16 -14.13 18.03 -6.73
CA GLU A 16 -14.09 18.52 -8.11
C GLU A 16 -12.92 19.48 -8.39
N LEU A 17 -12.32 20.09 -7.35
CA LEU A 17 -11.30 21.13 -7.50
C LEU A 17 -9.85 20.61 -7.50
N LEU A 18 -9.61 19.41 -6.99
CA LEU A 18 -8.30 18.78 -7.10
C LEU A 18 -8.25 17.97 -8.41
N PRO A 19 -7.23 18.16 -9.27
CA PRO A 19 -7.04 17.26 -10.40
C PRO A 19 -7.03 15.84 -9.85
N PRO A 20 -7.74 14.87 -10.48
CA PRO A 20 -7.82 13.52 -9.97
C PRO A 20 -6.38 13.06 -9.74
N PRO A 21 -5.97 12.71 -8.50
CA PRO A 21 -4.60 12.33 -8.24
C PRO A 21 -4.27 11.21 -9.22
N SER A 22 -3.16 11.34 -9.94
CA SER A 22 -2.67 10.25 -10.78
C SER A 22 -2.76 8.98 -9.92
N ARG A 23 -3.40 7.94 -10.46
CA ARG A 23 -3.89 6.78 -9.69
C ARG A 23 -2.76 5.96 -8.99
N ALA A 24 -1.52 6.44 -9.03
CA ALA A 24 -0.30 5.88 -8.48
C ALA A 24 0.48 6.82 -7.52
N ALA A 25 0.05 8.06 -7.29
CA ALA A 25 0.79 9.01 -6.44
C ALA A 25 0.57 8.78 -4.94
N ALA A 26 1.58 9.11 -4.12
CA ALA A 26 1.53 9.10 -2.67
C ALA A 26 0.40 9.99 -2.09
N VAL A 27 -0.04 11.00 -2.85
CA VAL A 27 -1.20 11.85 -2.50
C VAL A 27 -2.46 11.01 -2.28
N SER A 28 -2.65 9.94 -3.07
CA SER A 28 -3.80 9.05 -2.94
C SER A 28 -3.80 8.22 -1.66
N LEU A 29 -2.66 8.14 -0.96
CA LEU A 29 -2.53 7.46 0.33
C LEU A 29 -2.84 8.39 1.49
N THR A 30 -2.68 9.71 1.33
CA THR A 30 -2.81 10.67 2.44
C THR A 30 -4.06 11.53 2.36
N ASN A 31 -4.77 11.55 1.23
CA ASN A 31 -5.93 12.41 1.02
C ASN A 31 -7.25 11.90 1.63
N SER A 32 -7.23 10.90 2.52
CA SER A 32 -8.43 10.27 3.13
C SER A 32 -9.54 9.80 2.16
N THR A 33 -9.33 9.84 0.84
CA THR A 33 -10.39 9.53 -0.13
C THR A 33 -10.73 8.04 -0.22
N THR A 34 -9.89 7.19 0.36
CA THR A 34 -10.06 5.74 0.36
C THR A 34 -10.51 5.22 1.73
N PRO A 35 -11.37 4.18 1.78
CA PRO A 35 -11.77 3.58 3.04
C PRO A 35 -10.56 3.03 3.79
N HIS A 36 -10.49 3.32 5.08
CA HIS A 36 -9.43 2.91 5.97
C HIS A 36 -10.02 2.32 7.26
N ILE A 37 -9.32 1.37 7.87
CA ILE A 37 -9.76 0.63 9.06
C ILE A 37 -8.70 0.81 10.13
N TYR A 38 -9.08 1.27 11.31
CA TYR A 38 -8.15 1.38 12.42
C TYR A 38 -7.83 0.00 12.99
N ASN A 39 -6.54 -0.32 13.12
CA ASN A 39 -6.09 -1.56 13.74
C ASN A 39 -5.47 -1.26 15.12
N LEU A 40 -6.11 -1.79 16.17
CA LEU A 40 -5.69 -1.62 17.56
C LEU A 40 -4.33 -2.27 17.86
N ARG A 41 -3.97 -3.35 17.16
CA ARG A 41 -2.71 -4.07 17.40
C ARG A 41 -1.50 -3.27 16.90
N THR A 42 -1.62 -2.67 15.72
CA THR A 42 -0.52 -1.92 15.09
C THR A 42 -0.60 -0.42 15.34
N LEU A 43 -1.67 0.04 15.99
CA LEU A 43 -2.01 1.45 16.21
C LEU A 43 -1.93 2.27 14.93
N ALA A 44 -2.39 1.68 13.82
CA ALA A 44 -2.26 2.24 12.48
C ALA A 44 -3.55 2.08 11.68
N TYR A 45 -3.81 3.04 10.79
CA TYR A 45 -4.91 2.97 9.84
C TYR A 45 -4.50 2.13 8.62
N LEU A 46 -5.16 0.99 8.48
CA LEU A 46 -5.02 0.11 7.32
C LEU A 46 -5.75 0.73 6.13
N GLN A 47 -5.19 0.59 4.93
CA GLN A 47 -5.78 1.09 3.69
C GLN A 47 -6.02 -0.07 2.72
N PRO A 48 -7.11 -0.85 2.90
CA PRO A 48 -7.29 -2.14 2.24
C PRO A 48 -7.40 -2.00 0.71
N SER A 49 -8.07 -0.94 0.25
CA SER A 49 -8.22 -0.65 -1.18
C SER A 49 -6.89 -0.27 -1.86
N ALA A 50 -6.06 0.50 -1.18
CA ALA A 50 -4.74 0.92 -1.69
C ALA A 50 -3.73 -0.25 -1.67
N ALA A 51 -3.74 -1.05 -0.61
CA ALA A 51 -2.91 -2.25 -0.49
C ALA A 51 -3.27 -3.28 -1.58
N HIS A 52 -4.56 -3.57 -1.75
CA HIS A 52 -5.03 -4.51 -2.77
C HIS A 52 -4.68 -4.07 -4.19
N ARG A 53 -4.75 -2.76 -4.48
CA ARG A 53 -4.29 -2.21 -5.77
C ARG A 53 -2.80 -2.45 -5.98
N SER A 54 -2.00 -2.31 -4.92
CA SER A 54 -0.54 -2.49 -4.99
C SER A 54 -0.19 -3.95 -5.26
N VAL A 55 -0.83 -4.89 -4.56
CA VAL A 55 -0.69 -6.34 -4.80
C VAL A 55 -1.08 -6.71 -6.24
N ARG A 56 -2.16 -6.11 -6.77
CA ARG A 56 -2.55 -6.35 -8.17
C ARG A 56 -1.58 -5.77 -9.18
N LYS A 57 -0.98 -4.61 -8.89
CA LYS A 57 0.03 -3.99 -9.76
C LYS A 57 1.36 -4.74 -9.73
N SER A 58 1.71 -5.35 -8.60
CA SER A 58 2.93 -6.15 -8.47
C SER A 58 2.79 -7.54 -9.09
N SER A 59 1.56 -7.99 -9.37
CA SER A 59 1.33 -9.18 -10.20
C SER A 59 1.69 -8.84 -11.66
N PRO A 60 2.70 -9.49 -12.26
CA PRO A 60 2.96 -9.32 -13.68
C PRO A 60 1.75 -9.83 -14.49
N SER A 61 1.35 -9.08 -15.52
CA SER A 61 0.32 -9.51 -16.49
C SER A 61 0.92 -9.87 -17.86
N LEU A 62 2.21 -10.20 -17.90
CA LEU A 62 2.98 -10.43 -19.13
C LEU A 62 3.62 -11.84 -19.16
N PRO A 63 3.82 -12.44 -20.36
CA PRO A 63 4.06 -13.87 -20.50
C PRO A 63 5.55 -14.27 -20.33
N ALA A 64 5.77 -15.21 -19.41
CA ALA A 64 6.87 -16.20 -19.34
C ALA A 64 8.34 -15.70 -19.12
N PRO A 65 9.29 -16.61 -18.84
CA PRO A 65 9.72 -16.99 -17.49
C PRO A 65 11.16 -16.54 -17.19
N SER A 66 11.45 -16.14 -15.94
CA SER A 66 12.83 -16.01 -15.46
C SER A 66 13.02 -16.83 -14.17
N PRO A 67 14.27 -17.19 -13.82
CA PRO A 67 14.56 -18.24 -12.85
C PRO A 67 14.18 -17.80 -11.44
N ASN A 68 13.72 -18.79 -10.67
CA ASN A 68 12.88 -18.55 -9.50
C ASN A 68 13.61 -18.90 -8.21
N PRO A 69 13.72 -17.98 -7.23
CA PRO A 69 14.05 -18.36 -5.86
C PRO A 69 12.81 -18.94 -5.15
N PRO A 70 12.96 -20.04 -4.39
CA PRO A 70 11.88 -20.62 -3.60
C PRO A 70 11.54 -19.72 -2.41
N LEU A 71 10.25 -19.48 -2.18
CA LEU A 71 9.77 -18.58 -1.14
C LEU A 71 8.80 -19.27 -0.16
N HIS A 72 9.14 -19.22 1.12
CA HIS A 72 8.28 -19.66 2.23
C HIS A 72 7.37 -18.51 2.69
N ALA A 73 6.37 -18.17 1.89
CA ALA A 73 5.35 -17.21 2.33
C ALA A 73 4.42 -17.87 3.35
N HIS A 74 4.38 -17.34 4.59
CA HIS A 74 3.44 -17.76 5.62
C HIS A 74 2.05 -17.15 5.36
N CYS A 75 1.42 -17.57 4.25
CA CYS A 75 0.01 -17.34 4.04
C CYS A 75 -0.75 -18.47 4.75
N HIS A 76 -1.77 -18.15 5.54
CA HIS A 76 -2.54 -19.11 6.36
C HIS A 76 -3.26 -20.23 5.56
N ARG A 77 -3.11 -20.23 4.23
CA ARG A 77 -3.29 -21.40 3.34
C ARG A 77 -1.94 -21.69 2.69
N GLN A 78 -1.31 -22.77 3.13
CA GLN A 78 -0.09 -23.32 2.55
C GLN A 78 -0.31 -23.62 1.06
N ALA A 79 0.13 -22.70 0.22
CA ALA A 79 0.47 -22.99 -1.15
C ALA A 79 1.98 -23.13 -1.18
N HIS A 80 2.49 -24.27 -1.64
CA HIS A 80 3.88 -24.39 -2.06
C HIS A 80 4.04 -23.51 -3.30
N ILE A 81 4.92 -22.51 -3.27
CA ILE A 81 5.10 -21.59 -4.39
C ILE A 81 6.58 -21.56 -4.78
N GLN A 82 6.83 -21.89 -6.05
CA GLN A 82 8.17 -22.06 -6.60
C GLN A 82 8.77 -20.76 -7.14
N SER A 83 7.99 -19.68 -7.32
CA SER A 83 8.48 -18.39 -7.83
C SER A 83 7.84 -17.16 -7.20
N TRP A 84 8.57 -16.03 -7.16
CA TRP A 84 8.03 -14.73 -6.76
C TRP A 84 6.85 -14.27 -7.63
N GLN A 85 6.95 -14.46 -8.95
CA GLN A 85 5.93 -14.04 -9.91
C GLN A 85 4.65 -14.85 -9.75
N ASP A 86 4.75 -16.17 -9.61
CA ASP A 86 3.61 -17.05 -9.32
C ASP A 86 3.07 -16.80 -7.92
N THR A 87 3.93 -16.43 -6.96
CA THR A 87 3.51 -16.02 -5.60
C THR A 87 2.66 -14.77 -5.69
N MET A 88 3.11 -13.75 -6.40
CA MET A 88 2.37 -12.49 -6.53
C MET A 88 1.08 -12.67 -7.34
N ALA A 89 1.08 -13.47 -8.40
CA ALA A 89 -0.13 -13.77 -9.16
C ALA A 89 -1.15 -14.56 -8.33
N LYS A 90 -0.70 -15.58 -7.60
CA LYS A 90 -1.55 -16.40 -6.72
C LYS A 90 -2.07 -15.61 -5.52
N VAL A 91 -1.20 -14.81 -4.90
CA VAL A 91 -1.55 -13.91 -3.81
C VAL A 91 -2.55 -12.86 -4.30
N ALA A 92 -2.34 -12.23 -5.45
CA ALA A 92 -3.27 -11.26 -6.02
C ALA A 92 -4.64 -11.88 -6.38
N GLY A 93 -4.66 -13.15 -6.80
CA GLY A 93 -5.88 -13.88 -7.10
C GLY A 93 -6.70 -14.29 -5.86
N ILE A 94 -6.04 -14.57 -4.74
CA ILE A 94 -6.67 -15.03 -3.48
C ILE A 94 -6.92 -13.86 -2.50
N CYS A 95 -6.24 -12.73 -2.70
CA CYS A 95 -6.27 -11.59 -1.79
C CYS A 95 -7.64 -10.92 -1.75
N ALA A 96 -8.37 -11.11 -0.64
CA ALA A 96 -9.52 -10.28 -0.33
C ALA A 96 -9.07 -8.85 -0.01
N LYS A 97 -9.88 -7.86 -0.40
CA LYS A 97 -9.54 -6.43 -0.16
C LYS A 97 -9.20 -6.15 1.30
N THR A 98 -9.90 -6.78 2.25
CA THR A 98 -9.74 -6.58 3.70
C THR A 98 -8.42 -7.14 4.24
N SER A 99 -7.92 -8.26 3.70
CA SER A 99 -6.65 -8.86 4.12
C SER A 99 -5.44 -8.32 3.36
N ALA A 100 -5.67 -7.52 2.32
CA ALA A 100 -4.62 -6.98 1.47
C ALA A 100 -3.47 -6.26 2.19
N PRO A 101 -3.69 -5.48 3.27
CA PRO A 101 -2.58 -4.87 4.01
C PRO A 101 -1.64 -5.91 4.61
N ALA A 102 -2.16 -6.93 5.29
CA ALA A 102 -1.36 -8.00 5.88
C ALA A 102 -0.69 -8.87 4.82
N VAL A 103 -1.39 -9.11 3.72
CA VAL A 103 -0.89 -9.88 2.58
C VAL A 103 0.24 -9.17 1.84
N LEU A 104 0.27 -7.83 1.86
CA LEU A 104 1.33 -7.04 1.24
C LEU A 104 2.63 -7.04 2.06
N ASP A 105 2.53 -7.14 3.38
CA ASP A 105 3.69 -7.12 4.28
C ASP A 105 4.58 -8.36 4.07
N GLY A 106 3.98 -9.53 3.87
CA GLY A 106 4.74 -10.78 3.61
C GLY A 106 5.70 -10.66 2.43
N PRO A 107 5.22 -10.31 1.22
CA PRO A 107 6.04 -10.05 0.04
C PRO A 107 7.16 -9.03 0.30
N LEU A 108 6.88 -7.91 0.98
CA LEU A 108 7.90 -6.90 1.28
C LEU A 108 9.00 -7.45 2.19
N ASN A 109 8.64 -8.20 3.24
CA ASN A 109 9.60 -8.84 4.15
C ASN A 109 10.47 -9.89 3.46
N GLU A 110 9.97 -10.48 2.37
CA GLU A 110 10.71 -11.46 1.59
C GLU A 110 11.63 -10.77 0.56
N LEU A 111 11.19 -9.66 -0.04
CA LEU A 111 12.05 -8.79 -0.84
C LEU A 111 13.20 -8.18 -0.02
N GLU A 112 13.00 -7.99 1.28
CA GLU A 112 14.04 -7.53 2.20
C GLU A 112 15.14 -8.58 2.42
N LYS A 113 14.83 -9.88 2.27
CA LYS A 113 15.80 -10.96 2.47
C LYS A 113 16.49 -11.40 1.19
N GLN A 114 15.83 -11.25 0.04
CA GLN A 114 16.40 -11.69 -1.24
C GLN A 114 17.61 -10.83 -1.60
N THR A 115 18.69 -11.45 -2.04
CA THR A 115 19.90 -10.77 -2.54
C THR A 115 20.14 -11.02 -4.03
N GLU A 116 19.24 -11.76 -4.69
CA GLU A 116 19.44 -12.21 -6.07
C GLU A 116 19.13 -11.11 -7.10
N TYR A 117 18.17 -10.23 -6.79
CA TYR A 117 17.70 -9.20 -7.72
C TYR A 117 17.71 -7.82 -7.06
N ALA A 118 18.20 -6.82 -7.79
CA ALA A 118 18.11 -5.42 -7.37
C ALA A 118 16.64 -4.96 -7.37
N VAL A 119 16.18 -4.44 -6.23
CA VAL A 119 14.80 -3.94 -6.05
C VAL A 119 14.81 -2.41 -6.08
N LEU A 120 14.06 -1.83 -7.02
CA LEU A 120 13.86 -0.38 -7.11
C LEU A 120 12.49 0.01 -6.57
N ALA A 121 12.46 0.81 -5.50
CA ALA A 121 11.25 1.43 -4.99
C ALA A 121 11.11 2.86 -5.55
N ALA A 122 10.12 3.06 -6.43
CA ALA A 122 9.79 4.37 -6.99
C ALA A 122 8.52 4.94 -6.32
N ILE A 123 8.61 6.17 -5.82
CA ILE A 123 7.50 6.85 -5.14
C ILE A 123 7.24 8.19 -5.83
N ASP A 124 6.05 8.32 -6.41
CA ASP A 124 5.59 9.58 -6.99
C ASP A 124 4.86 10.44 -5.94
N GLY A 125 5.11 11.75 -5.95
CA GLY A 125 4.48 12.70 -5.03
C GLY A 125 4.93 12.59 -3.58
N PHE A 126 6.18 12.20 -3.31
CA PHE A 126 6.74 11.97 -1.96
C PHE A 126 6.47 13.10 -0.95
N GLN A 127 6.43 14.36 -1.40
CA GLN A 127 6.11 15.53 -0.59
C GLN A 127 4.75 15.44 0.13
N SER A 128 3.80 14.65 -0.39
CA SER A 128 2.48 14.49 0.22
C SER A 128 2.50 13.68 1.50
N LEU A 129 3.59 12.93 1.78
CA LEU A 129 3.77 12.15 3.01
C LEU A 129 4.13 13.02 4.21
N PHE A 130 4.53 14.28 4.00
CA PHE A 130 4.86 15.23 5.08
C PHE A 130 3.75 16.24 5.34
N ARG A 131 2.70 16.24 4.51
CA ARG A 131 1.53 17.09 4.71
C ARG A 131 0.48 16.31 5.47
N LYS A 132 -0.16 16.95 6.45
CA LYS A 132 -1.32 16.35 7.13
C LYS A 132 -2.42 16.02 6.12
N SER A 133 -3.22 15.00 6.39
CA SER A 133 -4.32 14.63 5.51
C SER A 133 -5.26 15.82 5.29
N ALA A 134 -5.75 15.98 4.06
CA ALA A 134 -6.66 17.06 3.66
C ALA A 134 -8.11 16.81 4.10
N ASP A 135 -8.30 16.10 5.21
CA ASP A 135 -9.61 15.75 5.73
C ASP A 135 -10.05 16.88 6.68
N GLU A 136 -10.85 17.82 6.16
CA GLU A 136 -11.32 18.98 6.93
C GLU A 136 -12.51 18.63 7.84
N GLU A 137 -13.22 17.52 7.59
CA GLU A 137 -14.40 17.10 8.38
C GLU A 137 -14.06 16.14 9.54
N CYS A 138 -12.89 15.48 9.51
CA CYS A 138 -12.45 14.52 10.51
C CYS A 138 -10.96 14.70 10.76
N TYR A 139 -10.58 15.15 11.96
CA TYR A 139 -9.23 15.23 12.54
C TYR A 139 -8.06 15.01 11.57
N GLN A 140 -7.22 16.03 11.37
CA GLN A 140 -5.99 15.92 10.59
C GLN A 140 -5.13 14.74 11.06
N ILE A 141 -5.16 13.62 10.32
CA ILE A 141 -4.40 12.43 10.64
C ILE A 141 -3.02 12.60 10.03
N ALA A 142 -2.00 12.42 10.85
CA ALA A 142 -0.64 12.46 10.36
C ALA A 142 -0.37 11.26 9.43
N PRO A 143 0.27 11.45 8.26
CA PRO A 143 0.47 10.38 7.28
C PRO A 143 1.12 9.12 7.84
N TYR A 144 2.07 9.26 8.77
CA TYR A 144 2.78 8.14 9.41
C TYR A 144 1.89 7.23 10.27
N VAL A 145 0.64 7.64 10.57
CA VAL A 145 -0.34 6.78 11.27
C VAL A 145 -1.02 5.82 10.29
N TYR A 146 -1.01 6.12 8.99
CA TYR A 146 -1.47 5.17 7.98
C TYR A 146 -0.39 4.13 7.68
N HIS A 147 -0.80 2.86 7.56
CA HIS A 147 0.10 1.73 7.32
C HIS A 147 0.99 1.95 6.08
N ARG A 148 0.38 2.32 4.94
CA ARG A 148 1.09 2.42 3.65
C ARG A 148 2.11 3.56 3.60
N PRO A 149 1.77 4.82 3.93
CA PRO A 149 2.75 5.88 4.13
C PRO A 149 3.87 5.51 5.12
N ARG A 150 3.52 4.85 6.22
CA ARG A 150 4.49 4.43 7.22
C ARG A 150 5.51 3.44 6.64
N LEU A 151 5.08 2.41 5.92
CA LEU A 151 6.00 1.48 5.23
C LEU A 151 6.96 2.23 4.31
N VAL A 152 6.45 3.16 3.50
CA VAL A 152 7.28 3.97 2.60
C VAL A 152 8.33 4.76 3.39
N LEU A 153 7.93 5.40 4.49
CA LEU A 153 8.85 6.15 5.34
C LEU A 153 9.86 5.25 6.04
N GLU A 154 9.50 4.01 6.39
CA GLU A 154 10.42 3.03 6.96
C GLU A 154 11.52 2.64 5.97
N PHE A 155 11.19 2.45 4.68
CA PHE A 155 12.19 2.22 3.63
C PHE A 155 13.07 3.46 3.37
N VAL A 156 12.47 4.64 3.29
CA VAL A 156 13.23 5.87 3.02
C VAL A 156 14.12 6.27 4.21
N SER A 157 13.69 5.98 5.43
CA SER A 157 14.51 6.20 6.63
C SER A 157 15.61 5.16 6.82
N GLY A 158 15.66 4.11 5.99
CA GLY A 158 16.61 3.01 6.13
C GLY A 158 16.34 2.08 7.31
N LYS A 159 15.16 2.19 7.96
CA LYS A 159 14.73 1.20 8.97
C LYS A 159 14.48 -0.16 8.34
N GLN A 160 13.91 -0.15 7.14
CA GLN A 160 13.87 -1.29 6.24
C GLN A 160 14.71 -0.94 5.02
N SER A 161 15.44 -1.90 4.48
CA SER A 161 16.28 -1.67 3.31
C SER A 161 16.38 -2.93 2.47
N PHE A 162 16.32 -2.79 1.16
CA PHE A 162 16.64 -3.89 0.28
C PHE A 162 18.16 -4.08 0.25
N PRO A 163 18.66 -5.31 0.39
CA PRO A 163 20.08 -5.57 0.33
C PRO A 163 20.61 -5.17 -1.05
N SER A 164 21.66 -4.37 -1.05
CA SER A 164 22.34 -3.97 -2.28
C SER A 164 23.18 -5.13 -2.77
N ILE A 165 23.03 -5.50 -4.04
CA ILE A 165 23.99 -6.38 -4.71
C ILE A 165 25.26 -5.57 -4.90
N LEU A 166 26.35 -5.98 -4.25
CA LEU A 166 27.69 -5.54 -4.61
C LEU A 166 27.98 -6.11 -6.00
N LEU A 167 27.79 -5.30 -7.03
CA LEU A 167 28.28 -5.54 -8.39
C LEU A 167 29.80 -5.30 -8.45
#